data_AF-A0AAR2KMF3-F1
#
_entry.id   AF-A0AAR2KMF3-F1
#
_cell.length_a   1.000
_cell.length_b   1.000
_cell.length_c   1.000
_cell.angle_alpha   90.00
_cell.angle_beta   90.00
_cell.angle_gamma   90.00
#
_symmetry.space_group_name_H-M   'P 1'
#
loop_
_entity.id
_entity.type
_entity.pdbx_description
1 polymer ?
#
loop_
_entity_poly.entity_id
_entity_poly.type
_entity_poly.pdbx_seq_one_letter_code
_entity_poly.pdbx_strand_id
1 'polypeptide(L)'
;MSHRKFHAPRHGHLGFLPHKRSKRHRGKVRNWPKDDPKQPIHLTAFLGYKAGMTHTLREMHRTGMKVTKREEVEAVTIIETPPLIMVGVVGYISTLKGLRNFKTIFAEHISDECKRRFYKNWYKSKKKAFTKYCKKWQDDAGKKQLEKDFILMKKYCSVIRVIVHSQMRLLPLRQKKAHIMEIQLNGGTIAEKVDWARERLEQPVPVSSVFYQDEMIDVIGVTKGHGMKGVTSRWHTKKLPRKTHKGLRKVACIGAWHPARVGYTVARAGQKGYHHRTELNKKIYRIGKGVHVQDGKVVRNNASTNYDTTQKTITPLGGFPHYGEVNNDFVMVKGCVVGAKKRVLTLRKSLLVQTSRKAKETIELKFIDTTSKFGHGRFQTAQEKFAFMVSYDRLEMGRNRGHFKFIIIFCAVLSKTIYY
;
A
#
# COMPACT_ATOMS: atom_id res chain seq x y z
N MET A 1 -43.35 -11.65 -25.63
CA MET A 1 -42.41 -12.42 -24.78
C MET A 1 -42.81 -12.18 -23.33
N SER A 2 -43.09 -13.24 -22.57
CA SER A 2 -43.53 -13.18 -21.17
C SER A 2 -42.32 -13.16 -20.22
N HIS A 3 -42.08 -14.23 -19.47
CA HIS A 3 -40.95 -14.34 -18.56
C HIS A 3 -39.65 -14.73 -19.31
N ARG A 4 -38.51 -14.57 -18.63
CA ARG A 4 -37.21 -14.95 -19.19
C ARG A 4 -37.11 -16.47 -19.29
N LYS A 5 -36.97 -17.01 -20.51
CA LYS A 5 -36.90 -18.46 -20.80
C LYS A 5 -35.83 -19.24 -20.02
N PHE A 6 -34.66 -18.63 -19.78
CA PHE A 6 -33.56 -19.26 -19.03
C PHE A 6 -33.08 -18.34 -17.91
N HIS A 7 -33.05 -18.86 -16.68
CA HIS A 7 -32.49 -18.15 -15.54
C HIS A 7 -30.98 -17.91 -15.72
N ALA A 8 -30.51 -16.74 -15.29
CA ALA A 8 -29.08 -16.50 -15.12
C ALA A 8 -28.86 -15.44 -14.05
N PRO A 9 -27.71 -15.47 -13.36
CA PRO A 9 -27.40 -14.49 -12.34
C PRO A 9 -27.31 -13.08 -12.93
N ARG A 10 -27.51 -12.11 -12.05
CA ARG A 10 -27.39 -10.69 -12.37
C ARG A 10 -25.93 -10.33 -12.69
N HIS A 11 -25.75 -9.44 -13.66
CA HIS A 11 -24.45 -8.81 -13.91
C HIS A 11 -24.13 -7.70 -12.91
N GLY A 12 -23.10 -7.93 -12.09
CA GLY A 12 -22.52 -6.97 -11.15
C GLY A 12 -23.31 -6.76 -9.85
N HIS A 13 -22.58 -6.34 -8.82
CA HIS A 13 -23.06 -6.28 -7.44
C HIS A 13 -23.60 -4.89 -7.07
N LEU A 14 -24.84 -4.82 -6.60
CA LEU A 14 -25.55 -3.56 -6.31
C LEU A 14 -25.05 -2.84 -5.06
N GLY A 15 -24.54 -3.57 -4.05
CA GLY A 15 -24.00 -2.96 -2.82
C GLY A 15 -22.76 -2.08 -3.03
N PHE A 16 -22.19 -2.06 -4.24
CA PHE A 16 -21.12 -1.13 -4.60
C PHE A 16 -21.60 0.10 -5.35
N LEU A 17 -22.89 0.21 -5.67
CA LEU A 17 -23.48 1.46 -6.15
C LEU A 17 -23.40 2.52 -5.04
N PRO A 18 -23.18 3.80 -5.38
CA PRO A 18 -22.99 4.33 -6.74
C PRO A 18 -21.58 4.08 -7.31
N HIS A 19 -21.51 3.62 -8.58
CA HIS A 19 -20.26 3.46 -9.34
C HIS A 19 -19.73 4.80 -9.88
N LYS A 20 -19.26 5.67 -8.96
CA LYS A 20 -18.68 6.99 -9.25
C LYS A 20 -17.23 7.11 -8.79
N ARG A 21 -16.53 8.16 -9.24
CA ARG A 21 -15.17 8.48 -8.76
C ARG A 21 -15.19 8.74 -7.25
N SER A 22 -14.25 8.15 -6.52
CA SER A 22 -14.05 8.44 -5.11
C SER A 22 -13.71 9.92 -4.91
N LYS A 23 -14.41 10.59 -3.99
CA LYS A 23 -14.12 11.99 -3.63
C LYS A 23 -12.74 12.14 -2.98
N ARG A 24 -12.29 11.12 -2.23
CA ARG A 24 -10.99 11.10 -1.57
C ARG A 24 -10.02 10.25 -2.38
N HIS A 25 -8.78 10.71 -2.50
CA HIS A 25 -7.70 9.95 -3.14
C HIS A 25 -7.20 8.80 -2.25
N ARG A 26 -7.17 9.01 -0.94
CA ARG A 26 -6.85 8.00 0.07
C ARG A 26 -8.08 7.18 0.47
N GLY A 27 -7.88 5.90 0.79
CA GLY A 27 -8.84 5.06 1.47
C GLY A 27 -9.27 5.63 2.84
N LYS A 28 -10.55 6.02 2.99
CA LYS A 28 -11.10 6.40 4.31
C LYS A 28 -11.44 5.12 5.08
N VAL A 29 -10.97 5.00 6.32
CA VAL A 29 -11.49 4.02 7.27
C VAL A 29 -12.90 4.45 7.66
N ARG A 30 -13.90 3.62 7.35
CA ARG A 30 -15.30 3.90 7.70
C ARG A 30 -15.65 3.35 9.08
N ASN A 31 -15.16 2.15 9.37
CA ASN A 31 -15.37 1.44 10.64
C ASN A 31 -14.00 1.06 11.20
N TRP A 32 -13.83 1.22 12.50
CA TRP A 32 -12.62 0.82 13.23
C TRP A 32 -12.87 -0.52 13.94
N PRO A 33 -11.82 -1.30 14.28
CA PRO A 33 -11.97 -2.46 15.15
C PRO A 33 -12.67 -2.06 16.45
N LYS A 34 -13.51 -2.96 16.97
CA LYS A 34 -14.20 -2.71 18.25
C LYS A 34 -13.16 -2.56 19.35
N ASP A 35 -13.38 -1.59 20.22
CA ASP A 35 -12.52 -1.30 21.35
C ASP A 35 -12.75 -2.30 22.49
N ASP A 36 -11.66 -2.70 23.15
CA ASP A 36 -11.66 -3.62 24.29
C ASP A 36 -10.68 -3.07 25.34
N PRO A 37 -11.16 -2.46 26.44
CA PRO A 37 -10.31 -1.83 27.45
C PRO A 37 -9.33 -2.80 28.14
N LYS A 38 -9.56 -4.11 28.07
CA LYS A 38 -8.67 -5.11 28.70
C LYS A 38 -7.35 -5.30 27.93
N GLN A 39 -7.33 -4.94 26.65
CA GLN A 39 -6.14 -5.05 25.82
C GLN A 39 -5.18 -3.88 26.07
N PRO A 40 -3.87 -4.06 25.85
CA PRO A 40 -2.93 -2.95 25.90
C PRO A 40 -3.25 -1.90 24.82
N ILE A 41 -2.91 -0.64 25.09
CA ILE A 41 -3.14 0.46 24.16
C ILE A 41 -2.36 0.24 22.87
N HIS A 42 -3.05 0.25 21.75
CA HIS A 42 -2.44 0.05 20.44
C HIS A 42 -3.16 0.83 19.33
N LEU A 43 -2.42 1.02 18.23
CA LEU A 43 -2.95 1.62 17.00
C LEU A 43 -3.65 0.57 16.14
N THR A 44 -4.69 1.01 15.44
CA THR A 44 -5.57 0.11 14.66
C THR A 44 -5.38 0.20 13.15
N ALA A 45 -4.58 1.15 12.66
CA ALA A 45 -4.30 1.33 11.24
C ALA A 45 -2.96 1.99 10.98
N PHE A 46 -2.54 1.97 9.72
CA PHE A 46 -1.30 2.58 9.22
C PHE A 46 -1.49 3.07 7.77
N LEU A 47 -0.58 3.90 7.27
CA LEU A 47 -0.51 4.29 5.86
C LEU A 47 0.71 3.69 5.19
N GLY A 48 0.50 3.05 4.05
CA GLY A 48 1.58 2.57 3.20
C GLY A 48 1.41 3.02 1.75
N TYR A 49 2.43 2.77 0.93
CA TYR A 49 2.47 3.14 -0.47
C TYR A 49 2.75 1.88 -1.30
N LYS A 50 1.83 1.56 -2.21
CA LYS A 50 1.99 0.39 -3.08
C LYS A 50 3.20 0.57 -4.00
N ALA A 51 4.27 -0.19 -3.75
CA ALA A 51 5.49 -0.15 -4.53
C ALA A 51 5.36 -0.98 -5.81
N GLY A 52 5.08 -2.27 -5.64
CA GLY A 52 4.96 -3.22 -6.73
C GLY A 52 4.50 -4.59 -6.27
N MET A 53 4.70 -5.58 -7.13
CA MET A 53 4.39 -6.97 -6.83
C MET A 53 5.57 -7.85 -7.24
N THR A 54 5.77 -8.92 -6.50
CA THR A 54 6.68 -10.01 -6.84
C THR A 54 6.02 -11.35 -6.47
N HIS A 55 6.74 -12.46 -6.53
CA HIS A 55 6.29 -13.74 -6.02
C HIS A 55 7.28 -14.29 -5.00
N THR A 56 6.79 -15.17 -4.13
CA THR A 56 7.57 -15.85 -3.10
C THR A 56 7.34 -17.34 -3.19
N LEU A 57 8.33 -18.12 -2.78
CA LEU A 57 8.21 -19.54 -2.54
C LEU A 57 8.08 -19.80 -1.05
N ARG A 58 7.14 -20.65 -0.66
CA ARG A 58 7.04 -21.13 0.72
C ARG A 58 6.49 -22.54 0.76
N GLU A 59 6.73 -23.23 1.86
CA GLU A 59 6.09 -24.51 2.13
C GLU A 59 4.69 -24.33 2.72
N MET A 60 3.76 -25.18 2.30
CA MET A 60 2.37 -25.12 2.72
C MET A 60 2.10 -26.07 3.88
N HIS A 61 1.83 -25.52 5.07
CA HIS A 61 1.49 -26.30 6.27
C HIS A 61 -0.02 -26.30 6.54
N ARG A 62 -0.79 -26.97 5.67
CA ARG A 62 -2.24 -27.14 5.85
C ARG A 62 -2.64 -28.60 5.80
N THR A 63 -2.99 -29.22 6.91
CA THR A 63 -3.40 -30.63 6.97
C THR A 63 -4.63 -30.89 6.07
N GLY A 64 -4.62 -32.02 5.35
CA GLY A 64 -5.73 -32.46 4.49
C GLY A 64 -5.77 -31.88 3.07
N MET A 65 -4.75 -31.12 2.64
CA MET A 65 -4.65 -30.63 1.26
C MET A 65 -3.65 -31.47 0.44
N LYS A 66 -3.84 -31.57 -0.88
CA LYS A 66 -2.84 -32.22 -1.76
C LYS A 66 -1.49 -31.49 -1.81
N VAL A 67 -1.51 -30.19 -1.50
CA VAL A 67 -0.35 -29.29 -1.50
C VAL A 67 0.36 -29.21 -0.14
N THR A 68 -0.09 -29.96 0.87
CA THR A 68 0.59 -29.98 2.18
C THR A 68 2.03 -30.46 2.05
N LYS A 69 2.97 -29.81 2.75
CA LYS A 69 4.42 -30.10 2.70
C LYS A 69 5.02 -29.97 1.29
N ARG A 70 4.35 -29.26 0.38
CA ARG A 70 4.88 -28.90 -0.93
C ARG A 70 5.13 -27.40 -0.97
N GLU A 71 6.06 -27.02 -1.84
CA GLU A 71 6.38 -25.63 -2.09
C GLU A 71 5.37 -25.02 -3.06
N GLU A 72 4.83 -23.87 -2.70
CA GLU A 72 3.89 -23.12 -3.53
C GLU A 72 4.45 -21.73 -3.83
N VAL A 73 4.32 -21.32 -5.09
CA VAL A 73 4.66 -19.97 -5.54
C VAL A 73 3.43 -19.09 -5.38
N GLU A 74 3.53 -18.11 -4.49
CA GLU A 74 2.44 -17.18 -4.21
C GLU A 74 2.83 -15.75 -4.58
N ALA A 75 1.96 -15.07 -5.32
CA ALA A 75 2.14 -13.66 -5.64
C ALA A 75 1.95 -12.80 -4.37
N VAL A 76 2.79 -11.78 -4.21
CA VAL A 76 2.76 -10.83 -3.10
C VAL A 76 2.82 -9.39 -3.61
N THR A 77 2.20 -8.48 -2.86
CA THR A 77 2.35 -7.03 -3.06
C THR A 77 3.27 -6.45 -2.00
N ILE A 78 4.22 -5.62 -2.43
CA ILE A 78 5.09 -4.84 -1.54
C ILE A 78 4.48 -3.46 -1.32
N ILE A 79 4.27 -3.12 -0.04
CA ILE A 79 3.74 -1.84 0.40
C ILE A 79 4.81 -1.17 1.26
N GLU A 80 5.45 -0.12 0.76
CA GLU A 80 6.43 0.65 1.52
C GLU A 80 5.72 1.50 2.58
N THR A 81 6.20 1.41 3.82
CA THR A 81 5.57 1.94 5.03
C THR A 81 6.61 2.73 5.82
N PRO A 82 6.95 3.96 5.35
CA PRO A 82 7.81 4.83 6.15
C PRO A 82 7.12 5.14 7.49
N PRO A 83 7.89 5.41 8.56
CA PRO A 83 7.32 5.74 9.86
C PRO A 83 6.32 6.89 9.77
N LEU A 84 5.24 6.80 10.56
CA LEU A 84 4.24 7.87 10.66
C LEU A 84 4.59 8.77 11.84
N ILE A 85 4.51 10.08 11.66
CA ILE A 85 4.68 11.02 12.77
C ILE A 85 3.31 11.34 13.36
N MET A 86 3.17 11.20 14.68
CA MET A 86 1.96 11.62 15.38
C MET A 86 2.02 13.12 15.66
N VAL A 87 0.99 13.86 15.24
CA VAL A 87 0.98 15.32 15.29
C VAL A 87 -0.25 15.89 15.99
N GLY A 88 -1.09 15.04 16.57
CA GLY A 88 -2.23 15.50 17.34
C GLY A 88 -3.12 14.37 17.84
N VAL A 89 -4.12 14.75 18.63
CA VAL A 89 -5.13 13.88 19.23
C VAL A 89 -6.50 14.51 19.03
N VAL A 90 -7.50 13.69 18.73
CA VAL A 90 -8.91 14.06 18.55
C VAL A 90 -9.74 13.23 19.52
N GLY A 91 -10.50 13.92 20.35
CA GLY A 91 -11.50 13.31 21.22
C GLY A 91 -12.87 13.33 20.57
N TYR A 92 -13.57 12.20 20.62
CA TYR A 92 -14.96 12.08 20.18
C TYR A 92 -15.87 11.80 21.37
N ILE A 93 -16.99 12.51 21.41
CA ILE A 93 -18.08 12.27 22.36
C ILE A 93 -19.20 11.50 21.67
N SER A 94 -19.80 10.55 22.40
CA SER A 94 -21.00 9.85 21.95
C SER A 94 -22.22 10.74 22.16
N THR A 95 -23.00 10.97 21.11
CA THR A 95 -24.27 11.69 21.18
C THR A 95 -25.38 10.83 20.58
N LEU A 96 -26.65 11.20 20.79
CA LEU A 96 -27.79 10.50 20.19
C LEU A 96 -27.71 10.42 18.65
N LYS A 97 -27.06 11.38 17.98
CA LYS A 97 -26.86 11.43 16.52
C LYS A 97 -25.58 10.73 16.06
N GLY A 98 -24.84 10.09 16.97
CA GLY A 98 -23.56 9.42 16.74
C GLY A 98 -22.36 10.16 17.33
N LEU A 99 -21.16 9.78 16.88
CA LEU A 99 -19.90 10.35 17.38
C LEU A 99 -19.68 11.77 16.82
N ARG A 100 -19.51 12.75 17.71
CA ARG A 100 -19.18 14.13 17.37
C ARG A 100 -17.75 14.45 17.80
N ASN A 101 -17.00 15.18 16.99
CA ASN A 101 -15.70 15.71 17.41
C ASN A 101 -15.91 16.68 18.58
N PHE A 102 -15.25 16.41 19.70
CA PHE A 102 -15.30 17.22 20.90
C PHE A 102 -14.16 18.23 20.93
N LYS A 103 -12.91 17.74 20.91
CA LYS A 103 -11.70 18.57 20.95
C LYS A 103 -10.61 17.97 20.06
N THR A 104 -9.78 18.84 19.53
CA THR A 104 -8.59 18.45 18.75
C THR A 104 -7.40 19.22 19.27
N ILE A 105 -6.38 18.49 19.70
CA ILE A 105 -5.11 19.03 20.18
C ILE A 105 -4.05 18.65 19.16
N PHE A 106 -3.27 19.61 18.69
CA PHE A 106 -2.12 19.35 17.82
C PHE A 106 -0.83 19.41 18.63
N ALA A 107 0.24 18.83 18.11
CA ALA A 107 1.58 18.97 18.65
C ALA A 107 2.14 20.39 18.44
N GLU A 108 3.23 20.72 19.12
CA GLU A 108 3.90 22.02 19.01
C GLU A 108 4.61 22.15 17.65
N HIS A 109 5.47 21.17 17.36
CA HIS A 109 6.31 21.15 16.17
C HIS A 109 5.67 20.31 15.06
N ILE A 110 5.01 21.00 14.12
CA ILE A 110 4.44 20.37 12.93
C ILE A 110 5.39 20.54 11.74
N SER A 111 5.78 19.40 11.14
CA SER A 111 6.63 19.35 9.96
C SER A 111 6.05 20.10 8.74
N ASP A 112 6.93 20.62 7.89
CA ASP A 112 6.52 21.34 6.67
C ASP A 112 5.75 20.46 5.67
N GLU A 113 6.07 19.17 5.58
CA GLU A 113 5.32 18.24 4.74
C GLU A 113 3.87 18.04 5.22
N CYS A 114 3.64 18.10 6.54
CA CYS A 114 2.31 18.10 7.14
C CYS A 114 1.61 19.45 6.90
N LYS A 115 2.30 20.58 7.14
CA LYS A 115 1.78 21.93 6.83
C LYS A 115 1.33 22.07 5.37
N ARG A 116 2.05 21.47 4.42
CA ARG A 116 1.65 21.40 3.00
C ARG A 116 0.27 20.79 2.80
N ARG A 117 -0.23 19.92 3.70
CA ARG A 117 -1.59 19.36 3.62
C ARG A 117 -2.67 20.45 3.67
N PHE A 118 -2.45 21.47 4.49
CA PHE A 118 -3.36 22.58 4.74
C PHE A 118 -3.37 23.65 3.63
N TYR A 119 -2.37 23.65 2.76
CA TYR A 119 -2.31 24.55 1.61
C TYR A 119 -2.66 23.85 0.30
N LYS A 120 -3.38 24.54 -0.59
CA LYS A 120 -3.53 24.14 -1.99
C LYS A 120 -2.31 24.55 -2.82
N ASN A 121 -1.89 25.80 -2.67
CA ASN A 121 -0.68 26.34 -3.28
C ASN A 121 0.35 26.68 -2.18
N TRP A 122 1.33 25.82 -1.98
CA TRP A 122 2.36 26.01 -0.95
C TRP A 122 3.33 27.15 -1.28
N TYR A 123 3.77 27.24 -2.54
CA TYR A 123 4.84 28.16 -2.95
C TYR A 123 4.40 29.62 -2.91
N LYS A 124 3.13 29.91 -3.22
CA LYS A 124 2.56 31.26 -3.11
C LYS A 124 2.06 31.61 -1.70
N SER A 125 2.11 30.67 -0.75
CA SER A 125 1.59 30.90 0.59
C SER A 125 2.65 31.49 1.53
N LYS A 126 2.21 32.29 2.50
CA LYS A 126 3.05 32.78 3.61
C LYS A 126 3.36 31.71 4.67
N LYS A 127 2.89 30.46 4.49
CA LYS A 127 3.15 29.29 5.36
C LYS A 127 2.82 29.49 6.85
N LYS A 128 1.86 30.35 7.19
CA LYS A 128 1.43 30.68 8.56
C LYS A 128 0.58 29.63 9.29
N ALA A 129 0.43 28.41 8.76
CA ALA A 129 -0.36 27.36 9.41
C ALA A 129 0.30 26.94 10.73
N PHE A 130 -0.50 26.88 11.81
CA PHE A 130 -0.09 26.51 13.17
C PHE A 130 0.92 27.43 13.86
N THR A 131 1.29 28.59 13.30
CA THR A 131 2.27 29.48 13.96
C THR A 131 1.77 30.03 15.30
N LYS A 132 0.50 30.47 15.36
CA LYS A 132 -0.13 30.89 16.63
C LYS A 132 -0.35 29.73 17.60
N TYR A 133 -0.58 28.53 17.07
CA TYR A 133 -0.84 27.34 17.87
C TYR A 133 0.46 26.82 18.53
N CYS A 134 1.58 26.91 17.82
CA CYS A 134 2.92 26.65 18.37
C CYS A 134 3.21 27.59 19.55
N LYS A 135 2.94 28.90 19.41
CA LYS A 135 3.08 29.86 20.52
C LYS A 135 2.24 29.50 21.75
N LYS A 136 1.02 28.96 21.54
CA LYS A 136 0.17 28.47 22.64
C LYS A 136 0.82 27.34 23.47
N TRP A 137 1.69 26.53 22.88
CA TRP A 137 2.44 25.51 23.60
C TRP A 137 3.58 26.10 24.45
N GLN A 138 4.04 27.30 24.10
CA GLN A 138 5.13 28.00 24.79
C GLN A 138 4.60 28.91 25.91
N ASP A 139 3.49 29.61 25.66
CA ASP A 139 2.84 30.52 26.61
C ASP A 139 2.22 29.77 27.80
N ASP A 140 2.40 30.27 29.03
CA ASP A 140 1.89 29.62 30.26
C ASP A 140 0.36 29.54 30.30
N ALA A 141 -0.34 30.60 29.88
CA ALA A 141 -1.79 30.58 29.74
C ALA A 141 -2.26 29.55 28.69
N GLY A 142 -1.48 29.38 27.62
CA GLY A 142 -1.74 28.42 26.56
C GLY A 142 -1.56 26.97 27.02
N LYS A 143 -0.49 26.69 27.78
CA LYS A 143 -0.25 25.39 28.44
C LYS A 143 -1.37 25.03 29.40
N LYS A 144 -1.79 25.96 30.27
CA LYS A 144 -2.94 25.75 31.17
C LYS A 144 -4.22 25.42 30.40
N GLN A 145 -4.45 26.06 29.25
CA GLN A 145 -5.60 25.75 28.40
C GLN A 145 -5.49 24.38 27.74
N LEU A 146 -4.30 23.97 27.29
CA LEU A 146 -4.06 22.65 26.71
C LEU A 146 -4.27 21.54 27.75
N GLU A 147 -3.79 21.74 28.98
CA GLU A 147 -4.00 20.81 30.08
C GLU A 147 -5.50 20.65 30.39
N LYS A 148 -6.24 21.77 30.44
CA LYS A 148 -7.71 21.75 30.54
C LYS A 148 -8.34 20.96 29.38
N ASP A 149 -7.89 21.17 28.15
CA ASP A 149 -8.41 20.45 26.99
C ASP A 149 -8.13 18.92 27.11
N PHE A 150 -6.96 18.50 27.60
CA PHE A 150 -6.64 17.10 27.88
C PHE A 150 -7.54 16.51 28.98
N ILE A 151 -7.73 17.22 30.10
CA ILE A 151 -8.61 16.79 31.20
C ILE A 151 -10.05 16.61 30.71
N LEU A 152 -10.55 17.57 29.91
CA LEU A 152 -11.88 17.47 29.32
C LEU A 152 -11.99 16.28 28.35
N MET A 153 -10.93 15.97 27.61
CA MET A 153 -10.90 14.78 26.75
C MET A 153 -11.00 13.49 27.57
N LYS A 154 -10.26 13.37 28.68
CA LYS A 154 -10.34 12.21 29.57
C LYS A 154 -11.74 12.02 30.16
N LYS A 155 -12.41 13.12 30.54
CA LYS A 155 -13.71 13.10 31.21
C LYS A 155 -14.89 12.81 30.27
N TYR A 156 -14.94 13.44 29.09
CA TYR A 156 -16.14 13.46 28.26
C TYR A 156 -16.06 12.60 27.00
N CYS A 157 -14.87 12.23 26.54
CA CYS A 157 -14.74 11.49 25.28
C CYS A 157 -14.96 9.99 25.49
N SER A 158 -15.64 9.37 24.53
CA SER A 158 -15.79 7.91 24.46
C SER A 158 -14.79 7.27 23.51
N VAL A 159 -14.24 8.02 22.56
CA VAL A 159 -13.26 7.51 21.58
C VAL A 159 -12.13 8.51 21.40
N ILE A 160 -10.90 8.03 21.49
CA ILE A 160 -9.69 8.81 21.21
C ILE A 160 -9.09 8.36 19.88
N ARG A 161 -8.72 9.33 19.04
CA ARG A 161 -7.96 9.10 17.81
C ARG A 161 -6.73 9.97 17.78
N VAL A 162 -5.63 9.43 17.26
CA VAL A 162 -4.42 10.21 16.98
C VAL A 162 -4.43 10.68 15.53
N ILE A 163 -3.97 11.91 15.29
CA ILE A 163 -3.70 12.45 13.97
C ILE A 163 -2.27 12.12 13.62
N VAL A 164 -2.06 11.37 12.55
CA VAL A 164 -0.74 11.00 12.07
C VAL A 164 -0.55 11.46 10.64
N HIS A 165 0.70 11.70 10.25
CA HIS A 165 1.06 11.92 8.86
C HIS A 165 2.20 11.02 8.42
N SER A 166 2.22 10.71 7.13
CA SER A 166 3.34 9.99 6.49
C SER A 166 4.49 10.93 6.16
N GLN A 167 5.69 10.38 6.11
CA GLN A 167 6.90 11.09 5.71
C GLN A 167 7.16 10.90 4.21
N MET A 168 6.82 11.91 3.40
CA MET A 168 6.94 11.82 1.93
C MET A 168 8.38 11.99 1.46
N ARG A 169 9.22 12.69 2.24
CA ARG A 169 10.64 12.90 1.91
C ARG A 169 11.44 11.60 1.81
N LEU A 170 10.99 10.56 2.51
CA LEU A 170 11.65 9.26 2.55
C LEU A 170 11.29 8.38 1.35
N LEU A 171 10.27 8.75 0.58
CA LEU A 171 9.77 7.96 -0.54
C LEU A 171 10.32 8.50 -1.88
N PRO A 172 10.54 7.64 -2.89
CA PRO A 172 10.98 8.05 -4.23
C PRO A 172 9.82 8.65 -5.07
N LEU A 173 9.02 9.52 -4.46
CA LEU A 173 7.83 10.11 -5.06
C LEU A 173 8.00 11.62 -5.24
N ARG A 174 7.56 12.15 -6.39
CA ARG A 174 7.55 13.60 -6.66
C ARG A 174 6.74 14.40 -5.63
N GLN A 175 5.74 13.78 -5.01
CA GLN A 175 4.83 14.46 -4.08
C GLN A 175 5.53 14.74 -2.74
N LYS A 176 5.64 16.02 -2.36
CA LYS A 176 6.15 16.46 -1.05
C LYS A 176 5.07 16.64 0.03
N LYS A 177 3.79 16.44 -0.34
CA LYS A 177 2.62 16.74 0.51
C LYS A 177 2.22 15.51 1.33
N ALA A 178 2.44 15.52 2.64
CA ALA A 178 2.16 14.38 3.52
C ALA A 178 0.67 14.00 3.53
N HIS A 179 0.35 12.71 3.63
CA HIS A 179 -1.02 12.25 3.86
C HIS A 179 -1.32 12.19 5.36
N ILE A 180 -2.37 12.90 5.81
CA ILE A 180 -2.76 13.01 7.24
C ILE A 180 -4.00 12.17 7.53
N MET A 181 -3.93 11.17 8.40
CA MET A 181 -5.08 10.35 8.82
C MET A 181 -5.30 10.42 10.33
N GLU A 182 -6.54 10.21 10.74
CA GLU A 182 -6.83 9.79 12.11
C GLU A 182 -6.67 8.28 12.21
N ILE A 183 -6.08 7.79 13.29
CA ILE A 183 -6.06 6.38 13.69
C ILE A 183 -6.73 6.27 15.05
N GLN A 184 -7.66 5.32 15.21
CA GLN A 184 -8.30 5.07 16.51
C GLN A 184 -7.34 4.31 17.44
N LEU A 185 -7.25 4.76 18.69
CA LEU A 185 -6.58 4.04 19.76
C LEU A 185 -7.57 3.09 20.44
N ASN A 186 -7.19 1.82 20.50
CA ASN A 186 -7.94 0.78 21.19
C ASN A 186 -7.11 0.23 22.37
N GLY A 187 -7.78 -0.36 23.36
CA GLY A 187 -7.13 -0.90 24.57
C GLY A 187 -6.98 0.13 25.69
N GLY A 188 -7.02 -0.31 26.95
CA GLY A 188 -6.93 0.55 28.12
C GLY A 188 -8.13 1.50 28.32
N THR A 189 -8.06 2.28 29.39
CA THR A 189 -9.07 3.30 29.70
C THR A 189 -8.90 4.56 28.83
N ILE A 190 -9.93 5.41 28.74
CA ILE A 190 -9.85 6.66 27.97
C ILE A 190 -8.75 7.58 28.50
N ALA A 191 -8.57 7.64 29.82
CA ALA A 191 -7.52 8.44 30.45
C ALA A 191 -6.13 7.98 29.99
N GLU A 192 -5.86 6.68 30.09
CA GLU A 192 -4.59 6.08 29.66
C GLU A 192 -4.36 6.29 28.16
N LYS A 193 -5.39 6.19 27.32
CA LYS A 193 -5.28 6.47 25.87
C LYS A 193 -4.85 7.91 25.59
N VAL A 194 -5.38 8.87 26.34
CA VAL A 194 -5.01 10.28 26.20
C VAL A 194 -3.55 10.49 26.63
N ASP A 195 -3.13 9.88 27.73
CA ASP A 195 -1.75 9.97 28.22
C ASP A 195 -0.75 9.32 27.27
N TRP A 196 -1.07 8.11 26.80
CA TRP A 196 -0.30 7.39 25.78
C TRP A 196 -0.15 8.21 24.50
N ALA A 197 -1.22 8.89 24.07
CA ALA A 197 -1.21 9.74 22.89
C ALA A 197 -0.38 11.00 23.08
N ARG A 198 -0.42 11.60 24.28
CA ARG A 198 0.35 12.80 24.65
C ARG A 198 1.85 12.50 24.68
N GLU A 199 2.26 11.39 25.29
CA GLU A 199 3.65 10.94 25.39
C GLU A 199 4.30 10.76 24.00
N ARG A 200 3.52 10.25 23.05
CA ARG A 200 4.02 9.92 21.70
C ARG A 200 3.73 11.00 20.67
N LEU A 201 3.33 12.21 21.08
CA LEU A 201 3.28 13.36 20.16
C LEU A 201 4.67 13.64 19.60
N GLU A 202 4.74 14.00 18.32
CA GLU A 202 5.96 14.30 17.55
C GLU A 202 6.90 13.10 17.31
N GLN A 203 6.62 11.95 17.92
CA GLN A 203 7.41 10.75 17.76
C GLN A 203 7.03 9.95 16.51
N PRO A 204 8.00 9.24 15.90
CA PRO A 204 7.75 8.31 14.81
C PRO A 204 7.14 6.99 15.31
N VAL A 205 6.13 6.51 14.60
CA VAL A 205 5.49 5.21 14.79
C VAL A 205 5.90 4.31 13.62
N PRO A 206 6.73 3.27 13.86
CA PRO A 206 7.05 2.28 12.83
C PRO A 206 5.87 1.34 12.58
N VAL A 207 5.87 0.66 11.44
CA VAL A 207 4.77 -0.28 11.10
C VAL A 207 4.78 -1.53 11.99
N SER A 208 5.97 -1.94 12.46
CA SER A 208 6.18 -3.11 13.33
C SER A 208 5.56 -2.95 14.71
N SER A 209 5.32 -1.72 15.19
CA SER A 209 4.60 -1.49 16.46
C SER A 209 3.08 -1.54 16.30
N VAL A 210 2.56 -1.61 15.07
CA VAL A 210 1.12 -1.59 14.78
C VAL A 210 0.64 -2.96 14.30
N PHE A 211 1.36 -3.58 13.38
CA PHE A 211 1.05 -4.89 12.84
C PHE A 211 2.13 -5.89 13.22
N TYR A 212 1.72 -7.15 13.38
CA TYR A 212 2.65 -8.25 13.60
C TYR A 212 2.74 -9.16 12.37
N GLN A 213 3.81 -9.95 12.34
CA GLN A 213 4.04 -10.96 11.32
C GLN A 213 2.89 -11.98 11.30
N ASP A 214 2.49 -12.46 10.12
CA ASP A 214 1.40 -13.43 9.92
C ASP A 214 -0.03 -12.95 10.26
N GLU A 215 -0.19 -11.69 10.68
CA GLU A 215 -1.50 -11.07 10.92
C GLU A 215 -2.33 -10.95 9.64
N MET A 216 -3.65 -11.13 9.76
CA MET A 216 -4.61 -10.76 8.72
C MET A 216 -5.03 -9.30 8.87
N ILE A 217 -4.78 -8.51 7.83
CA ILE A 217 -5.14 -7.09 7.78
C ILE A 217 -6.15 -6.80 6.67
N ASP A 218 -6.76 -5.63 6.75
CA ASP A 218 -7.63 -5.09 5.73
C ASP A 218 -6.93 -3.96 4.98
N VAL A 219 -6.97 -4.01 3.65
CA VAL A 219 -6.35 -2.98 2.79
C VAL A 219 -7.44 -2.10 2.19
N ILE A 220 -7.41 -0.82 2.54
CA ILE A 220 -8.41 0.17 2.13
C ILE A 220 -7.76 1.16 1.19
N GLY A 221 -8.35 1.35 0.01
CA GLY A 221 -7.79 2.23 -0.99
C GLY A 221 -8.76 2.66 -2.07
N VAL A 222 -8.23 3.37 -3.05
CA VAL A 222 -8.95 3.74 -4.26
C VAL A 222 -8.40 2.92 -5.42
N THR A 223 -9.29 2.23 -6.14
CA THR A 223 -8.91 1.35 -7.25
C THR A 223 -8.28 2.12 -8.41
N LYS A 224 -7.60 1.40 -9.33
CA LYS A 224 -7.09 1.99 -10.57
C LYS A 224 -8.26 2.61 -11.36
N GLY A 225 -8.06 3.81 -11.90
CA GLY A 225 -9.05 4.47 -12.74
C GLY A 225 -9.00 3.95 -14.17
N HIS A 226 -10.16 3.75 -14.79
CA HIS A 226 -10.27 3.35 -16.20
C HIS A 226 -11.10 4.34 -17.03
N GLY A 227 -11.62 5.41 -16.43
CA GLY A 227 -12.42 6.44 -17.11
C GLY A 227 -13.83 5.96 -17.49
N MET A 228 -14.41 6.58 -18.51
CA MET A 228 -15.71 6.21 -19.06
C MET A 228 -15.60 4.88 -19.81
N LYS A 229 -16.45 3.90 -19.46
CA LYS A 229 -16.49 2.59 -20.12
C LYS A 229 -17.92 2.16 -20.43
N GLY A 230 -18.08 1.44 -21.55
CA GLY A 230 -19.33 0.80 -21.95
C GLY A 230 -19.72 -0.37 -21.04
N VAL A 231 -20.97 -0.84 -21.17
CA VAL A 231 -21.58 -1.88 -20.32
C VAL A 231 -20.80 -3.20 -20.33
N THR A 232 -20.27 -3.63 -21.49
CA THR A 232 -19.49 -4.87 -21.60
C THR A 232 -18.23 -4.84 -20.74
N SER A 233 -17.55 -3.69 -20.63
CA SER A 233 -16.36 -3.60 -19.76
C SER A 233 -16.72 -3.27 -18.32
N ARG A 234 -17.71 -2.39 -18.09
CA ARG A 234 -18.08 -1.90 -16.75
C ARG A 234 -18.85 -2.93 -15.92
N TRP A 235 -19.70 -3.71 -16.56
CA TRP A 235 -20.63 -4.67 -15.93
C TRP A 235 -20.43 -6.10 -16.42
N HIS A 236 -19.53 -6.34 -17.38
CA HIS A 236 -19.27 -7.68 -17.93
C HIS A 236 -20.50 -8.33 -18.56
N THR A 237 -21.36 -7.54 -19.21
CA THR A 237 -22.51 -8.05 -19.96
C THR A 237 -22.06 -8.79 -21.22
N LYS A 238 -22.77 -9.85 -21.61
CA LYS A 238 -22.53 -10.58 -22.86
C LYS A 238 -22.62 -9.61 -24.06
N LYS A 239 -21.72 -9.78 -25.04
CA LYS A 239 -21.79 -9.06 -26.32
C LYS A 239 -22.99 -9.59 -27.13
N LEU A 240 -23.63 -8.71 -27.89
CA LEU A 240 -24.66 -9.12 -28.85
C LEU A 240 -24.03 -9.84 -30.06
N PRO A 241 -24.82 -10.57 -30.86
CA PRO A 241 -24.35 -11.22 -32.07
C PRO A 241 -23.64 -10.27 -33.04
N ARG A 242 -22.75 -10.82 -33.88
CA ARG A 242 -21.93 -10.03 -34.83
C ARG A 242 -22.79 -9.17 -35.77
N LYS A 243 -23.93 -9.72 -36.25
CA LYS A 243 -24.83 -9.07 -37.22
C LYS A 243 -25.83 -8.08 -36.57
N THR A 244 -25.62 -7.65 -35.33
CA THR A 244 -26.52 -6.68 -34.68
C THR A 244 -26.33 -5.27 -35.24
N HIS A 245 -27.42 -4.67 -35.71
CA HIS A 245 -27.44 -3.28 -36.16
C HIS A 245 -27.23 -2.28 -35.00
N LYS A 246 -26.56 -1.15 -35.29
CA LYS A 246 -26.24 -0.07 -34.31
C LYS A 246 -25.42 -0.56 -33.10
N GLY A 247 -24.44 -1.44 -33.36
CA GLY A 247 -23.41 -1.82 -32.40
C GLY A 247 -23.76 -3.00 -31.49
N LEU A 248 -22.74 -3.81 -31.17
CA LEU A 248 -22.87 -5.08 -30.47
C LEU A 248 -22.49 -5.04 -28.98
N ARG A 249 -21.88 -3.95 -28.49
CA ARG A 249 -21.36 -3.81 -27.11
C ARG A 249 -22.33 -3.04 -26.21
N LYS A 250 -23.60 -3.46 -26.21
CA LYS A 250 -24.71 -2.82 -25.48
C LYS A 250 -25.57 -3.86 -24.75
N VAL A 251 -26.41 -3.40 -23.84
CA VAL A 251 -27.52 -4.20 -23.31
C VAL A 251 -28.67 -4.05 -24.32
N ALA A 252 -29.27 -5.17 -24.75
CA ALA A 252 -30.34 -5.14 -25.75
C ALA A 252 -31.62 -4.49 -25.22
N CYS A 253 -32.16 -5.01 -24.11
CA CYS A 253 -33.36 -4.48 -23.46
C CYS A 253 -32.98 -3.87 -22.10
N ILE A 254 -33.34 -2.60 -21.88
CA ILE A 254 -33.01 -1.83 -20.66
C ILE A 254 -34.18 -1.72 -19.66
N GLY A 255 -35.31 -2.37 -19.93
CA GLY A 255 -36.50 -2.36 -19.08
C GLY A 255 -37.73 -2.84 -19.86
N ALA A 256 -38.75 -3.29 -19.13
CA ALA A 256 -40.08 -3.52 -19.71
C ALA A 256 -40.81 -2.19 -19.97
N TRP A 257 -41.97 -2.23 -20.63
CA TRP A 257 -42.81 -1.05 -20.81
C TRP A 257 -43.29 -0.51 -19.45
N HIS A 258 -43.84 -1.38 -18.61
CA HIS A 258 -44.24 -1.07 -17.24
C HIS A 258 -43.28 -1.77 -16.28
N PRO A 259 -42.59 -1.05 -15.37
CA PRO A 259 -42.68 0.38 -15.08
C PRO A 259 -42.03 1.28 -16.15
N ALA A 260 -42.64 2.44 -16.44
CA ALA A 260 -42.21 3.41 -17.46
C ALA A 260 -40.97 4.24 -17.08
N ARG A 261 -39.97 3.58 -16.49
CA ARG A 261 -38.68 4.17 -16.10
C ARG A 261 -37.58 3.13 -16.15
N VAL A 262 -36.38 3.55 -16.54
CA VAL A 262 -35.22 2.67 -16.48
C VAL A 262 -34.81 2.46 -15.03
N GLY A 263 -34.78 1.20 -14.59
CA GLY A 263 -34.35 0.85 -13.24
C GLY A 263 -32.89 1.20 -12.97
N TYR A 264 -32.58 1.68 -11.76
CA TYR A 264 -31.21 1.95 -11.32
C TYR A 264 -30.33 0.68 -11.30
N THR A 265 -30.98 -0.48 -11.27
CA THR A 265 -30.38 -1.81 -11.30
C THR A 265 -29.90 -2.21 -12.70
N VAL A 266 -30.25 -1.48 -13.75
CA VAL A 266 -29.88 -1.84 -15.12
C VAL A 266 -28.42 -1.46 -15.40
N ALA A 267 -27.67 -2.33 -16.08
CA ALA A 267 -26.29 -2.06 -16.45
C ALA A 267 -26.23 -0.92 -17.49
N ARG A 268 -25.65 0.22 -17.10
CA ARG A 268 -25.42 1.37 -17.98
C ARG A 268 -23.93 1.68 -18.13
N ALA A 269 -23.56 2.28 -19.26
CA ALA A 269 -22.21 2.83 -19.45
C ALA A 269 -21.92 3.93 -18.41
N GLY A 270 -20.66 4.15 -18.09
CA GLY A 270 -20.29 5.12 -17.06
C GLY A 270 -18.84 4.96 -16.59
N GLN A 271 -18.50 5.69 -15.53
CA GLN A 271 -17.20 5.57 -14.87
C GLN A 271 -16.92 4.12 -14.44
N LYS A 272 -15.73 3.60 -14.79
CA LYS A 272 -15.16 2.36 -14.28
C LYS A 272 -13.85 2.65 -13.53
N GLY A 273 -13.73 2.11 -12.33
CA GLY A 273 -12.54 2.27 -11.50
C GLY A 273 -12.45 3.64 -10.84
N TYR A 274 -11.38 3.85 -10.06
CA TYR A 274 -11.25 4.97 -9.13
C TYR A 274 -12.35 4.97 -8.05
N HIS A 275 -12.74 3.78 -7.59
CA HIS A 275 -13.73 3.59 -6.54
C HIS A 275 -13.05 3.32 -5.20
N HIS A 276 -13.67 3.72 -4.09
CA HIS A 276 -13.24 3.33 -2.75
C HIS A 276 -13.60 1.86 -2.51
N ARG A 277 -12.64 1.07 -2.05
CA ARG A 277 -12.80 -0.36 -1.75
C ARG A 277 -11.98 -0.72 -0.51
N THR A 278 -12.47 -1.73 0.19
CA THR A 278 -11.83 -2.37 1.32
C THR A 278 -11.69 -3.84 0.98
N GLU A 279 -10.46 -4.33 0.83
CA GLU A 279 -10.18 -5.75 0.68
C GLU A 279 -9.84 -6.32 2.05
N LEU A 280 -10.64 -7.28 2.50
CA LEU A 280 -10.48 -7.90 3.82
C LEU A 280 -9.52 -9.09 3.76
N ASN A 281 -9.02 -9.51 4.91
CA ASN A 281 -8.30 -10.78 5.12
C ASN A 281 -7.07 -10.94 4.21
N LYS A 282 -6.25 -9.90 4.17
CA LYS A 282 -4.96 -9.91 3.49
C LYS A 282 -3.88 -10.27 4.49
N LYS A 283 -3.23 -11.41 4.26
CA LYS A 283 -2.20 -11.91 5.18
C LYS A 283 -0.88 -11.19 4.97
N ILE A 284 -0.26 -10.78 6.07
CA ILE A 284 1.12 -10.29 6.08
C ILE A 284 2.06 -11.49 5.98
N TYR A 285 2.95 -11.48 4.99
CA TYR A 285 3.96 -12.53 4.78
C TYR A 285 5.33 -12.12 5.30
N ARG A 286 5.60 -10.81 5.36
CA ARG A 286 6.82 -10.26 5.94
C ARG A 286 6.60 -8.81 6.32
N ILE A 287 7.03 -8.43 7.51
CA ILE A 287 7.33 -7.03 7.85
C ILE A 287 8.84 -6.86 7.73
N GLY A 288 9.29 -6.29 6.61
CA GLY A 288 10.71 -6.13 6.32
C GLY A 288 11.21 -4.77 6.80
N LYS A 289 12.38 -4.75 7.44
CA LYS A 289 13.08 -3.51 7.75
C LYS A 289 13.61 -2.85 6.48
N GLY A 290 13.63 -1.52 6.47
CA GLY A 290 14.28 -0.73 5.44
C GLY A 290 15.79 -0.98 5.38
N VAL A 291 16.44 -0.34 4.41
CA VAL A 291 17.90 -0.30 4.37
C VAL A 291 18.36 0.54 5.56
N HIS A 292 19.08 -0.08 6.48
CA HIS A 292 19.51 0.56 7.73
C HIS A 292 20.98 0.26 8.00
N VAL A 293 21.60 1.07 8.85
CA VAL A 293 23.00 0.88 9.25
C VAL A 293 22.99 0.16 10.60
N GLN A 294 23.65 -0.99 10.68
CA GLN A 294 23.97 -1.67 11.93
C GLN A 294 25.48 -1.84 11.99
N ASP A 295 26.09 -1.45 13.11
CA ASP A 295 27.54 -1.60 13.35
C ASP A 295 28.41 -0.99 12.23
N GLY A 296 28.00 0.19 11.72
CA GLY A 296 28.68 0.89 10.63
C GLY A 296 28.50 0.26 9.24
N LYS A 297 27.82 -0.88 9.12
CA LYS A 297 27.56 -1.57 7.84
C LYS A 297 26.13 -1.33 7.37
N VAL A 298 25.97 -1.04 6.08
CA VAL A 298 24.65 -0.88 5.45
C VAL A 298 24.03 -2.25 5.25
N VAL A 299 23.06 -2.60 6.09
CA VAL A 299 22.32 -3.85 6.03
C VAL A 299 21.25 -3.76 4.94
N ARG A 300 21.39 -4.59 3.92
CA ARG A 300 20.54 -4.63 2.71
C ARG A 300 19.81 -5.97 2.53
N ASN A 301 19.71 -6.78 3.57
CA ASN A 301 19.27 -8.17 3.54
C ASN A 301 17.77 -8.37 3.73
N ASN A 302 16.94 -7.38 3.39
CA ASN A 302 15.52 -7.42 3.72
C ASN A 302 14.70 -8.42 2.86
N ALA A 303 15.27 -8.94 1.78
CA ALA A 303 14.71 -10.05 0.98
C ALA A 303 15.48 -11.38 1.11
N SER A 304 16.46 -11.46 2.00
CA SER A 304 17.11 -12.72 2.37
C SER A 304 16.15 -13.58 3.21
N THR A 305 16.27 -14.90 3.15
CA THR A 305 15.46 -15.84 3.95
C THR A 305 16.37 -16.79 4.71
N ASN A 306 15.81 -17.65 5.56
CA ASN A 306 16.60 -18.67 6.25
C ASN A 306 17.20 -19.70 5.28
N TYR A 307 16.54 -19.93 4.14
CA TYR A 307 16.96 -20.89 3.12
C TYR A 307 17.80 -20.25 2.01
N ASP A 308 17.59 -18.95 1.76
CA ASP A 308 18.28 -18.15 0.76
C ASP A 308 19.18 -17.12 1.46
N THR A 309 20.44 -17.51 1.62
CA THR A 309 21.49 -16.71 2.27
C THR A 309 22.00 -15.55 1.41
N THR A 310 21.51 -15.41 0.17
CA THR A 310 21.93 -14.31 -0.70
C THR A 310 21.56 -12.96 -0.08
N GLN A 311 22.53 -12.06 0.00
CA GLN A 311 22.36 -10.73 0.56
C GLN A 311 21.68 -9.83 -0.48
N LYS A 312 20.35 -9.77 -0.47
CA LYS A 312 19.56 -9.02 -1.46
C LYS A 312 18.45 -8.20 -0.84
N THR A 313 18.15 -7.09 -1.51
CA THR A 313 17.03 -6.21 -1.15
C THR A 313 15.74 -6.63 -1.82
N ILE A 314 14.59 -6.24 -1.26
CA ILE A 314 13.26 -6.44 -1.85
C ILE A 314 13.07 -5.68 -3.17
N THR A 315 13.89 -4.66 -3.40
CA THR A 315 13.95 -3.93 -4.66
C THR A 315 14.50 -4.86 -5.75
N PRO A 316 13.73 -5.16 -6.81
CA PRO A 316 14.20 -6.03 -7.89
C PRO A 316 15.30 -5.32 -8.71
N LEU A 317 16.03 -6.07 -9.54
CA LEU A 317 17.01 -5.49 -10.47
C LEU A 317 16.38 -4.39 -11.35
N GLY A 318 16.99 -3.21 -11.35
CA GLY A 318 16.46 -2.02 -12.05
C GLY A 318 15.32 -1.28 -11.32
N GLY A 319 14.99 -1.69 -10.09
CA GLY A 319 13.94 -1.09 -9.28
C GLY A 319 12.54 -1.55 -9.63
N PHE A 320 11.56 -1.22 -8.78
CA PHE A 320 10.16 -1.50 -9.09
C PHE A 320 9.70 -0.61 -10.27
N PRO A 321 9.18 -1.19 -11.38
CA PRO A 321 8.87 -0.40 -12.56
C PRO A 321 7.83 0.67 -12.27
N HIS A 322 8.09 1.92 -12.62
CA HIS A 322 7.26 3.08 -12.28
C HIS A 322 7.04 3.28 -10.77
N TYR A 323 7.95 2.82 -9.91
CA TYR A 323 8.00 3.19 -8.50
C TYR A 323 9.36 3.77 -8.15
N GLY A 324 10.41 2.96 -8.29
CA GLY A 324 11.75 3.23 -7.81
C GLY A 324 12.20 2.13 -6.83
N GLU A 325 13.14 2.49 -5.97
CA GLU A 325 13.66 1.62 -4.90
C GLU A 325 12.78 1.67 -3.66
N VAL A 326 12.74 0.58 -2.89
CA VAL A 326 12.09 0.51 -1.58
C VAL A 326 13.18 0.50 -0.53
N ASN A 327 13.35 1.63 0.15
CA ASN A 327 14.44 1.86 1.11
C ASN A 327 13.95 1.93 2.56
N ASN A 328 12.64 2.15 2.78
CA ASN A 328 12.04 2.15 4.10
C ASN A 328 11.48 0.77 4.47
N ASP A 329 11.00 0.64 5.71
CA ASP A 329 10.24 -0.53 6.15
C ASP A 329 9.09 -0.81 5.18
N PHE A 330 8.76 -2.08 4.97
CA PHE A 330 7.69 -2.48 4.09
C PHE A 330 6.88 -3.64 4.67
N VAL A 331 5.63 -3.70 4.23
CA VAL A 331 4.75 -4.85 4.48
C VAL A 331 4.57 -5.61 3.17
N MET A 332 4.96 -6.88 3.19
CA MET A 332 4.67 -7.84 2.13
C MET A 332 3.33 -8.49 2.41
N VAL A 333 2.37 -8.29 1.50
CA VAL A 333 1.00 -8.76 1.66
C VAL A 333 0.69 -9.81 0.60
N LYS A 334 0.03 -10.90 0.99
CA LYS A 334 -0.42 -11.94 0.07
C LYS A 334 -1.34 -11.39 -1.03
N GLY A 335 -1.04 -11.75 -2.27
CA GLY A 335 -1.85 -11.50 -3.44
C GLY A 335 -1.83 -10.05 -3.91
N CYS A 336 -2.82 -9.70 -4.74
CA CYS A 336 -3.00 -8.33 -5.21
C CYS A 336 -3.71 -7.46 -4.17
N VAL A 337 -3.49 -6.16 -4.25
CA VAL A 337 -4.25 -5.14 -3.51
C VAL A 337 -4.72 -4.03 -4.45
N VAL A 338 -5.75 -3.29 -4.05
CA VAL A 338 -6.29 -2.16 -4.83
C VAL A 338 -5.25 -1.10 -5.19
N GLY A 339 -5.54 -0.38 -6.28
CA GLY A 339 -4.78 0.81 -6.67
C GLY A 339 -3.60 0.53 -7.58
N ALA A 340 -3.11 1.60 -8.21
CA ALA A 340 -1.90 1.58 -9.03
C ALA A 340 -0.64 1.63 -8.15
N LYS A 341 0.54 1.45 -8.76
CA LYS A 341 1.82 1.75 -8.12
C LYS A 341 1.85 3.22 -7.65
N LYS A 342 2.65 3.55 -6.63
CA LYS A 342 2.72 4.87 -5.97
C LYS A 342 1.43 5.29 -5.22
N ARG A 343 0.42 4.42 -5.13
CA ARG A 343 -0.86 4.75 -4.46
C ARG A 343 -0.73 4.60 -2.95
N VAL A 344 -1.20 5.62 -2.21
CA VAL A 344 -1.39 5.50 -0.77
C VAL A 344 -2.52 4.53 -0.45
N LEU A 345 -2.23 3.58 0.42
CA LEU A 345 -3.14 2.58 0.95
C LEU A 345 -3.25 2.77 2.46
N THR A 346 -4.44 2.57 2.99
CA THR A 346 -4.68 2.54 4.42
C THR A 346 -4.78 1.09 4.84
N LEU A 347 -3.84 0.64 5.65
CA LEU A 347 -3.84 -0.69 6.25
C LEU A 347 -4.59 -0.59 7.58
N ARG A 348 -5.51 -1.51 7.85
CA ARG A 348 -6.29 -1.53 9.10
C ARG A 348 -6.23 -2.94 9.68
N LYS A 349 -6.19 -3.05 11.00
CA LYS A 349 -6.44 -4.34 11.67
C LYS A 349 -7.81 -4.89 11.27
N SER A 350 -7.94 -6.21 11.28
CA SER A 350 -9.21 -6.84 10.89
C SER A 350 -10.35 -6.41 11.82
N LEU A 351 -11.56 -6.31 11.28
CA LEU A 351 -12.77 -6.14 12.10
C LEU A 351 -13.27 -7.46 12.68
N LEU A 352 -12.81 -8.58 12.13
CA LEU A 352 -13.29 -9.91 12.47
C LEU A 352 -12.23 -10.63 13.30
N VAL A 353 -12.70 -11.38 14.30
CA VAL A 353 -11.85 -12.31 15.03
C VAL A 353 -11.48 -13.46 14.08
N GLN A 354 -10.18 -13.67 13.88
CA GLN A 354 -9.67 -14.63 12.90
C GLN A 354 -9.45 -15.99 13.56
N THR A 355 -10.35 -16.94 13.32
CA THR A 355 -10.29 -18.30 13.89
C THR A 355 -9.84 -19.36 12.90
N SER A 356 -9.92 -19.09 11.60
CA SER A 356 -9.61 -20.08 10.56
C SER A 356 -8.14 -20.52 10.58
N ARG A 357 -7.89 -21.81 10.28
CA ARG A 357 -6.52 -22.37 10.16
C ARG A 357 -5.66 -21.57 9.17
N LYS A 358 -6.24 -21.17 8.04
CA LYS A 358 -5.58 -20.32 7.02
C LYS A 358 -5.15 -18.95 7.58
N ALA A 359 -5.95 -18.37 8.47
CA ALA A 359 -5.60 -17.09 9.09
C ALA A 359 -4.47 -17.26 10.12
N LYS A 360 -4.55 -18.28 10.97
CA LYS A 360 -3.58 -18.54 12.06
C LYS A 360 -2.28 -19.23 11.64
N GLU A 361 -2.18 -19.68 10.39
CA GLU A 361 -0.98 -20.32 9.84
C GLU A 361 0.26 -19.42 9.96
N THR A 362 1.38 -19.93 10.44
CA THR A 362 2.66 -19.20 10.44
C THR A 362 3.25 -19.19 9.03
N ILE A 363 3.88 -18.09 8.62
CA ILE A 363 4.45 -17.96 7.27
C ILE A 363 5.97 -17.95 7.36
N GLU A 364 6.57 -19.04 6.88
CA GLU A 364 8.00 -19.10 6.63
C GLU A 364 8.27 -19.04 5.13
N LEU A 365 9.03 -18.04 4.67
CA LEU A 365 9.37 -17.86 3.26
C LEU A 365 10.69 -18.57 2.96
N LYS A 366 10.70 -19.42 1.92
CA LYS A 366 11.92 -20.07 1.42
C LYS A 366 12.66 -19.18 0.43
N PHE A 367 11.94 -18.49 -0.45
CA PHE A 367 12.54 -17.65 -1.48
C PHE A 367 11.70 -16.42 -1.81
N ILE A 368 12.38 -15.33 -2.14
CA ILE A 368 11.76 -14.09 -2.62
C ILE A 368 12.41 -13.74 -3.96
N ASP A 369 11.59 -13.61 -4.99
CA ASP A 369 12.06 -13.27 -6.32
C ASP A 369 12.37 -11.77 -6.46
N THR A 370 13.61 -11.45 -6.81
CA THR A 370 14.14 -10.10 -7.03
C THR A 370 14.63 -9.88 -8.46
N THR A 371 14.27 -10.78 -9.39
CA THR A 371 14.53 -10.58 -10.82
C THR A 371 13.93 -9.27 -11.34
N SER A 372 14.52 -8.72 -12.40
CA SER A 372 13.97 -7.53 -13.06
C SER A 372 12.51 -7.75 -13.46
N LYS A 373 11.66 -6.84 -13.02
CA LYS A 373 10.23 -6.77 -13.38
C LYS A 373 9.98 -5.87 -14.59
N PHE A 374 11.05 -5.35 -15.20
CA PHE A 374 11.02 -4.59 -16.44
C PHE A 374 11.53 -5.51 -17.56
N GLY A 375 10.61 -6.28 -18.15
CA GLY A 375 10.93 -7.38 -19.06
C GLY A 375 10.94 -8.73 -18.34
N HIS A 376 11.72 -9.69 -18.86
CA HIS A 376 11.87 -11.04 -18.30
C HIS A 376 13.25 -11.16 -17.65
N GLY A 377 13.37 -10.77 -16.38
CA GLY A 377 14.62 -10.90 -15.63
C GLY A 377 14.99 -12.37 -15.38
N ARG A 378 16.26 -12.72 -15.58
CA ARG A 378 16.80 -14.09 -15.39
C ARG A 378 17.67 -14.26 -14.14
N PHE A 379 18.16 -13.15 -13.58
CA PHE A 379 19.10 -13.14 -12.46
C PHE A 379 18.46 -12.46 -11.25
N GLN A 380 18.78 -12.93 -10.05
CA GLN A 380 18.27 -12.38 -8.79
C GLN A 380 19.09 -11.18 -8.32
N THR A 381 20.40 -11.21 -8.54
CA THR A 381 21.33 -10.15 -8.13
C THR A 381 22.18 -9.62 -9.28
N ALA A 382 22.74 -8.42 -9.09
CA ALA A 382 23.64 -7.83 -10.08
C ALA A 382 24.97 -8.59 -10.13
N GLN A 383 25.46 -9.10 -8.99
CA GLN A 383 26.68 -9.92 -8.95
C GLN A 383 26.50 -11.22 -9.71
N GLU A 384 25.37 -11.92 -9.52
CA GLU A 384 25.04 -13.16 -10.23
C GLU A 384 25.00 -12.92 -11.76
N LYS A 385 24.33 -11.83 -12.20
CA LYS A 385 24.32 -11.44 -13.61
C LYS A 385 25.73 -11.19 -14.15
N PHE A 386 26.55 -10.43 -13.41
CA PHE A 386 27.90 -10.10 -13.85
C PHE A 386 28.78 -11.35 -13.95
N ALA A 387 28.73 -12.25 -12.96
CA ALA A 387 29.46 -13.51 -12.98
C ALA A 387 29.07 -14.40 -14.16
N PHE A 388 27.77 -14.48 -14.47
CA PHE A 388 27.27 -15.24 -15.61
C PHE A 388 27.69 -14.64 -16.97
N MET A 389 27.63 -13.31 -17.12
CA MET A 389 27.95 -12.66 -18.40
C MET A 389 29.46 -12.61 -18.68
N VAL A 390 30.30 -12.36 -17.67
CA VAL A 390 31.77 -12.30 -17.85
C VAL A 390 32.35 -13.67 -18.22
N SER A 391 31.78 -14.76 -17.72
CA SER A 391 32.17 -16.11 -18.15
C SER A 391 31.77 -16.38 -19.60
N TYR A 392 30.64 -15.83 -20.07
CA TYR A 392 30.22 -15.89 -21.47
C TYR A 392 31.17 -15.11 -22.40
N ASP A 393 31.53 -13.87 -22.06
CA ASP A 393 32.45 -13.07 -22.88
C ASP A 393 33.85 -13.71 -22.96
N ARG A 394 34.31 -14.35 -21.88
CA ARG A 394 35.56 -15.14 -21.89
C ARG A 394 35.48 -16.36 -22.80
N LEU A 395 34.32 -17.02 -22.89
CA LEU A 395 34.08 -18.16 -23.79
C LEU A 395 33.95 -17.72 -25.26
N GLU A 396 33.29 -16.60 -25.56
CA GLU A 396 33.23 -16.05 -26.92
C GLU A 396 34.60 -15.55 -27.40
N MET A 397 35.37 -14.88 -26.53
CA MET A 397 36.76 -14.54 -26.85
C MET A 397 37.64 -15.80 -27.00
N GLY A 398 37.34 -16.89 -26.29
CA GLY A 398 37.98 -18.20 -26.48
C GLY A 398 37.67 -18.84 -27.84
N ARG A 399 36.42 -18.74 -28.31
CA ARG A 399 35.99 -19.22 -29.65
C ARG A 399 36.53 -18.36 -30.79
N ASN A 400 36.61 -17.04 -30.63
CA ASN A 400 37.11 -16.13 -31.66
C ASN A 400 38.65 -16.01 -31.72
N ARG A 401 39.38 -16.66 -30.80
CA ARG A 401 40.85 -16.80 -30.87
C ARG A 401 41.33 -17.64 -32.06
N GLY A 402 40.44 -18.34 -32.77
CA GLY A 402 40.73 -18.99 -34.05
C GLY A 402 40.77 -18.04 -35.26
N HIS A 403 40.03 -16.93 -35.23
CA HIS A 403 39.95 -15.99 -36.36
C HIS A 403 40.64 -14.64 -36.12
N PHE A 404 40.81 -14.21 -34.86
CA PHE A 404 41.49 -12.94 -34.55
C PHE A 404 43.02 -13.01 -34.51
N LYS A 405 43.61 -14.21 -34.61
CA LYS A 405 45.08 -14.36 -34.81
C LYS A 405 45.53 -13.90 -36.21
N PHE A 406 44.64 -13.79 -37.19
CA PHE A 406 45.01 -13.35 -38.53
C PHE A 406 45.00 -11.82 -38.72
N ILE A 407 44.20 -11.08 -37.95
CA ILE A 407 44.05 -9.62 -38.16
C ILE A 407 45.07 -8.80 -37.35
N ILE A 408 45.52 -9.30 -36.19
CA ILE A 408 46.50 -8.57 -35.35
C ILE A 408 47.94 -8.72 -35.89
N ILE A 409 48.24 -9.80 -36.63
CA ILE A 409 49.58 -10.00 -37.24
C ILE A 409 49.76 -9.12 -38.50
N PHE A 410 48.69 -8.83 -39.25
CA PHE A 410 48.80 -8.03 -40.47
C PHE A 410 49.00 -6.52 -40.21
N CYS A 411 48.46 -6.00 -39.10
CA CYS A 411 48.57 -4.58 -38.75
C CYS A 411 49.95 -4.21 -38.13
N ALA A 412 50.67 -5.19 -37.57
CA ALA A 412 51.99 -4.97 -36.98
C ALA A 412 53.15 -4.99 -37.99
N VAL A 413 52.93 -5.57 -39.19
CA VAL A 413 53.96 -5.65 -40.25
C VAL A 413 53.93 -4.44 -41.20
N LEU A 414 52.79 -3.76 -41.34
CA LEU A 414 52.64 -2.58 -42.21
C LEU A 414 53.07 -1.24 -41.58
N SER A 415 53.34 -1.19 -40.26
CA SER A 415 53.80 0.03 -39.59
C SER A 415 55.34 0.17 -39.51
N LYS A 416 56.11 -0.78 -40.07
CA LYS A 416 57.58 -0.77 -40.06
C LYS A 416 58.24 -0.42 -41.40
N THR A 417 57.46 0.02 -42.39
CA THR A 417 57.97 0.36 -43.73
C THR A 417 57.57 1.76 -44.20
N ILE A 418 57.42 2.71 -43.28
CA ILE A 418 57.36 4.15 -43.59
C ILE A 418 58.21 4.88 -42.56
N TYR A 419 59.52 4.76 -42.72
CA TYR A 419 60.57 5.70 -42.28
C TYR A 419 61.88 5.23 -42.93
N TYR A 420 61.98 5.47 -44.23
CA TYR A 420 63.15 6.01 -44.96
C TYR A 420 62.64 6.51 -46.31
#